data_AF-A0A1H6A1H1-F1
#
_entry.id   AF-A0A1H6A1H1-F1
#
_cell.length_a   1.000
_cell.length_b   1.000
_cell.length_c   1.000
_cell.angle_alpha   90.00
_cell.angle_beta   90.00
_cell.angle_gamma   90.00
#
_symmetry.space_group_name_H-M   'P 1'
#
loop_
_entity.id
_entity.type
_entity.pdbx_description
1 polymer ?
#
loop_
_entity_poly.entity_id
_entity_poly.type
_entity_poly.pdbx_seq_one_letter_code
_entity_poly.pdbx_strand_id
1 'polypeptide(L)' 'MTTNRRRQSFPLRLSPHARTQASEQARREGISLNHFISLAVAEKISRTEQDTLQRQQPPEPRLRTEAPLQSPDRHASGQ' A
#
# COMPACT_ATOMS: atom_id res chain seq x y z
N MET A 1 -1.52 4.38 -31.89
CA MET A 1 -2.29 3.36 -31.14
C MET A 1 -3.23 4.08 -30.18
N THR A 2 -4.51 4.25 -30.53
CA THR A 2 -5.49 4.92 -29.66
C THR A 2 -6.17 3.87 -28.79
N THR A 3 -5.84 3.82 -27.50
CA THR A 3 -6.50 2.92 -26.54
C THR A 3 -7.91 3.44 -26.25
N ASN A 4 -8.91 2.81 -26.86
CA ASN A 4 -10.33 3.09 -26.60
C ASN A 4 -10.68 2.61 -25.17
N ARG A 5 -10.46 3.47 -24.18
CA ARG A 5 -10.85 3.24 -22.79
C ARG A 5 -12.37 3.30 -22.71
N ARG A 6 -13.03 2.16 -22.90
CA ARG A 6 -14.49 2.06 -22.74
C ARG A 6 -14.87 2.62 -21.38
N ARG A 7 -15.76 3.62 -21.36
CA ARG A 7 -16.34 4.15 -20.13
C ARG A 7 -17.26 3.09 -19.55
N GLN A 8 -16.72 2.28 -18.64
CA GLN A 8 -17.50 1.32 -17.89
C GLN A 8 -18.32 2.09 -16.84
N SER A 9 -19.64 1.95 -16.90
CA SER A 9 -20.56 2.46 -15.89
C SER A 9 -21.04 1.29 -15.04
N PHE A 10 -21.00 1.48 -13.72
CA PHE A 10 -21.46 0.48 -12.77
C PHE A 10 -22.55 1.10 -11.89
N PRO A 11 -23.79 0.57 -11.91
CA PRO A 11 -24.84 1.07 -11.05
C PRO A 11 -24.49 0.75 -9.58
N LEU A 12 -24.22 1.80 -8.80
CA LEU A 12 -23.85 1.67 -7.39
C LEU A 12 -25.04 1.98 -6.49
N ARG A 13 -25.36 1.05 -5.59
CA ARG A 13 -26.32 1.29 -4.51
C ARG A 13 -25.56 1.59 -3.22
N LEU A 14 -25.77 2.80 -2.71
CA LEU A 14 -25.25 3.22 -1.41
C LEU A 14 -26.36 3.20 -0.38
N SER A 15 -26.03 2.90 0.87
CA SER A 15 -26.96 3.14 1.97
C SER A 15 -27.31 4.65 2.02
N PRO A 16 -28.52 5.03 2.49
CA PRO A 16 -28.92 6.43 2.53
C PRO A 16 -27.92 7.31 3.29
N HIS A 17 -27.44 6.81 4.43
CA HIS A 17 -26.45 7.51 5.25
C HIS A 17 -25.12 7.72 4.51
N ALA A 18 -24.57 6.67 3.87
CA ALA A 18 -23.31 6.76 3.13
C ALA A 18 -23.44 7.71 1.93
N ARG A 19 -24.59 7.69 1.23
CA ARG A 19 -24.87 8.61 0.13
C ARG A 19 -24.86 10.07 0.60
N THR A 20 -25.53 10.38 1.71
CA THR A 20 -25.56 11.74 2.26
C THR A 20 -24.16 12.22 2.63
N GLN A 21 -23.39 11.41 3.39
CA GLN A 21 -22.03 11.76 3.80
C GLN A 21 -21.10 11.99 2.60
N ALA A 22 -21.12 11.08 1.62
CA ALA A 22 -20.31 11.22 0.41
C ALA A 22 -20.71 12.44 -0.43
N SER A 23 -21.99 12.79 -0.47
CA SER A 23 -22.49 13.95 -1.20
C SER A 23 -22.07 15.27 -0.54
N GLU A 24 -22.16 15.35 0.79
CA GLU A 24 -21.69 16.51 1.54
C GLU A 24 -20.17 16.68 1.40
N GLN A 25 -19.41 15.59 1.45
CA GLN A 25 -17.96 15.65 1.30
C GLN A 25 -17.55 16.07 -0.12
N ALA A 26 -18.15 15.48 -1.16
CA ALA A 26 -17.92 15.88 -2.54
C ALA A 26 -18.24 17.37 -2.77
N ARG A 27 -19.33 17.87 -2.16
CA ARG A 27 -19.72 19.28 -2.21
C ARG A 27 -18.70 20.19 -1.52
N ARG A 28 -18.18 19.82 -0.35
CA ARG A 28 -17.12 20.56 0.37
C ARG A 28 -15.84 20.66 -0.45
N GLU A 29 -15.50 19.60 -1.18
CA GLU A 29 -14.32 19.54 -2.05
C GLU A 29 -14.55 20.18 -3.43
N GLY A 30 -15.77 20.63 -3.74
CA GLY A 30 -16.09 21.25 -5.03
C GLY A 30 -16.08 20.29 -6.22
N ILE A 31 -16.25 18.98 -5.97
CA ILE A 31 -16.22 17.93 -7.00
C ILE A 31 -17.56 17.20 -7.11
N SER A 32 -17.79 16.53 -8.24
CA SER A 32 -18.99 15.69 -8.39
C SER A 32 -18.92 14.46 -7.49
N LEU A 33 -20.07 13.98 -7.01
CA LEU A 33 -20.17 12.75 -6.23
C LEU A 33 -19.53 11.55 -6.96
N ASN A 34 -19.70 11.46 -8.28
CA ASN A 34 -19.09 10.39 -9.07
C ASN A 34 -17.56 10.46 -9.07
N HIS A 35 -17.00 11.67 -9.15
CA HIS A 35 -15.55 11.86 -9.08
C HIS A 35 -15.02 11.50 -7.69
N PHE A 36 -15.70 11.96 -6.63
CA PHE A 36 -15.40 11.61 -5.25
C PHE A 36 -15.39 10.08 -5.03
N ILE A 37 -16.44 9.39 -5.49
CA ILE A 37 -16.51 7.92 -5.40
C ILE A 37 -15.36 7.26 -6.17
N SER A 38 -15.02 7.78 -7.35
CA SER A 38 -13.93 7.23 -8.17
C SER A 38 -12.58 7.36 -7.46
N LEU A 39 -12.32 8.50 -6.80
CA LEU A 39 -11.11 8.70 -6.00
C LEU A 39 -11.06 7.75 -4.81
N ALA A 40 -12.16 7.62 -4.06
CA ALA A 40 -12.23 6.72 -2.91
C ALA A 40 -12.01 5.25 -3.30
N VAL A 41 -12.57 4.81 -4.43
CA VAL A 41 -12.36 3.46 -4.96
C VAL A 41 -10.90 3.26 -5.37
N ALA A 42 -10.31 4.22 -6.09
CA ALA A 42 -8.90 4.15 -6.48
C ALA A 42 -8.00 4.04 -5.25
N GLU A 43 -8.23 4.88 -4.23
CA GLU A 43 -7.48 4.83 -2.97
C GLU A 43 -7.61 3.47 -2.28
N LYS A 44 -8.83 2.93 -2.18
CA LYS A 44 -9.07 1.62 -1.54
C LYS A 44 -8.34 0.49 -2.28
N ILE A 45 -8.35 0.50 -3.61
CA ILE A 45 -7.61 -0.48 -4.43
C ILE A 45 -6.12 -0.37 -4.14
N SER A 46 -5.54 0.83 -4.23
CA SER A 46 -4.12 1.04 -4.00
C SER A 46 -3.67 0.60 -2.60
N ARG A 47 -4.44 0.89 -1.56
CA ARG A 47 -4.14 0.41 -0.19
C ARG A 47 -4.21 -1.11 -0.09
N THR A 48 -5.17 -1.74 -0.77
CA THR A 48 -5.33 -3.19 -0.74
C THR A 48 -4.18 -3.87 -1.47
N GLU A 49 -3.76 -3.35 -2.63
CA GLU A 49 -2.61 -3.84 -3.37
C GLU A 49 -1.31 -3.71 -2.54
N GLN A 50 -1.11 -2.60 -1.85
CA GLN A 50 0.03 -2.42 -0.94
C GLN A 50 0.06 -3.44 0.20
N ASP A 51 -1.08 -3.71 0.85
CA ASP A 51 -1.17 -4.72 1.92
C ASP A 51 -0.82 -6.12 1.39
N THR A 52 -1.32 -6.47 0.20
CA THR A 52 -1.00 -7.76 -0.42
C THR A 52 0.47 -7.93 -0.74
N LEU A 53 1.14 -6.85 -1.21
CA LEU A 53 2.57 -6.87 -1.48
C LEU A 53 3.39 -7.00 -0.20
N GLN A 54 3.03 -6.28 0.87
CA GLN A 54 3.71 -6.39 2.16
C GLN A 54 3.58 -7.78 2.77
N ARG A 55 2.41 -8.40 2.66
CA ARG A 55 2.18 -9.78 3.16
C ARG A 55 2.97 -10.84 2.38
N GLN A 56 3.34 -10.55 1.14
CA GLN A 56 4.13 -11.46 0.29
C GLN A 56 5.64 -11.24 0.39
N GLN A 57 6.12 -10.22 1.11
CA GLN A 57 7.55 -10.09 1.37
C GLN A 57 7.99 -11.21 2.33
N PRO A 58 8.93 -12.07 1.93
CA PRO A 58 9.62 -12.94 2.88
C PRO A 58 10.28 -12.04 3.94
N PRO A 59 10.40 -12.47 5.20
CA PRO A 59 11.20 -11.72 6.16
C PRO A 59 12.60 -11.56 5.56
N GLU A 60 13.03 -10.31 5.33
CA GLU A 60 14.37 -10.05 4.83
C GLU A 60 15.36 -10.79 5.73
N PRO A 61 16.34 -11.52 5.16
CA PRO A 61 17.39 -12.10 5.96
C PRO A 61 18.10 -10.94 6.63
N ARG A 62 17.89 -10.79 7.95
CA ARG A 62 18.67 -9.86 8.77
C ARG A 62 20.13 -10.19 8.46
N LEU A 63 20.81 -9.28 7.76
CA LEU A 63 22.25 -9.34 7.55
C LEU A 63 22.85 -9.65 8.92
N ARG A 64 23.40 -10.88 9.06
CA ARG A 64 24.14 -11.29 10.24
C ARG A 64 25.15 -10.18 10.47
N THR A 65 24.97 -9.41 11.54
CA THR A 65 26.02 -8.54 12.06
C THR A 65 27.15 -9.49 12.41
N GLU A 66 28.14 -9.54 11.52
CA GLU A 66 29.32 -10.36 11.67
C GLU A 66 29.97 -9.95 12.99
N ALA A 67 30.07 -10.91 13.91
CA ALA A 67 30.70 -10.70 15.20
C ALA A 67 32.13 -10.16 14.99
N PRO A 68 32.63 -9.25 15.86
CA PRO A 68 34.00 -8.77 15.74
C PRO A 68 34.95 -9.96 15.77
N LEU A 69 35.82 -10.08 14.76
CA LEU A 69 36.88 -11.09 14.73
C LEU A 69 37.69 -11.00 16.03
N GLN A 70 37.47 -11.97 16.91
CA GLN A 70 38.31 -12.20 18.08
C GLN A 70 39.60 -12.85 17.57
N SER A 71 40.68 -12.07 17.54
CA SER A 71 42.01 -12.53 17.14
C SER A 71 42.41 -13.75 17.97
N PRO A 72 42.81 -14.89 17.34
CA PRO A 72 43.24 -16.05 18.09
C PRO A 72 44.59 -15.75 18.74
N ASP A 73 44.54 -15.83 20.06
CA ASP A 73 45.62 -16.02 21.00
C ASP A 73 46.74 -16.90 20.40
N ARG A 74 47.93 -16.33 20.23
CA ARG A 74 49.16 -17.11 20.02
C ARG A 74 49.97 -17.12 21.31
N HIS A 75 49.58 -18.00 22.21
CA HIS A 75 50.53 -18.74 23.04
C HIS A 75 51.55 -19.46 22.13
N ALA A 76 52.78 -18.96 22.08
CA ALA A 76 53.95 -19.78 21.83
C ALA A 76 54.75 -19.81 23.14
N SER A 77 54.71 -20.96 23.81
CA SER A 77 55.52 -21.30 24.98
C SER A 77 57.00 -21.37 24.62
N GLY A 78 57.83 -21.31 25.67
CA GLY A 78 59.30 -21.24 25.60
C GLY A 78 60.01 -22.39 24.88
N GLN A 79 61.28 -22.20 24.61
CA GLN A 79 62.41 -22.65 25.43
C GLN A 79 63.66 -21.84 25.08
#